data_AF-A0A950K146-F1
#
_entry.id   AF-A0A950K146-F1
#
_cell.length_a   1.000
_cell.length_b   1.000
_cell.length_c   1.000
_cell.angle_alpha   90.00
_cell.angle_beta   90.00
_cell.angle_gamma   90.00
#
_symmetry.space_group_name_H-M   'P 1'
#
loop_
_entity.id
_entity.type
_entity.pdbx_description
1 polymer ?
#
loop_
_entity_poly.entity_id
_entity_poly.type
_entity_poly.pdbx_seq_one_letter_code
_entity_poly.pdbx_strand_id
1 'polypeptide(L)' 'VVLTLNSKPDGTHVVHVDDVATGGSLSDLSQRWMSVLENRIREHPEQWMWMHRRWKDAEGSRDAG' A
#
# COMPACT_ATOMS: atom_id res chain seq x y z
N VAL A 1 -4.01 -10.84 -4.98
CA VAL A 1 -4.59 -10.49 -3.66
C VAL A 1 -3.65 -9.52 -2.96
N VAL A 2 -4.18 -8.66 -2.09
CA VAL A 2 -3.40 -7.90 -1.09
C VAL A 2 -3.66 -8.52 0.27
N LEU A 3 -2.60 -8.73 1.03
CA LEU A 3 -2.67 -9.25 2.40
C LEU A 3 -2.20 -8.18 3.36
N THR A 4 -3.00 -7.87 4.37
CA THR A 4 -2.58 -7.04 5.51
C THR A 4 -2.86 -7.77 6.81
N LEU A 5 -2.02 -7.51 7.81
CA LEU A 5 -2.14 -8.08 9.14
C LEU A 5 -2.12 -6.94 10.15
N ASN A 6 -3.11 -6.94 11.04
CA ASN A 6 -3.25 -5.96 12.10
C ASN A 6 -3.30 -6.65 13.46
N SER A 7 -2.57 -6.11 14.43
CA SER A 7 -2.59 -6.61 15.82
C SER A 7 -3.71 -5.93 16.60
N LYS A 8 -4.34 -6.67 17.52
CA LYS A 8 -5.33 -6.16 18.48
C LYS A 8 -4.71 -6.04 19.88
N PRO A 9 -5.25 -5.18 20.76
CA PRO A 9 -4.75 -5.02 22.13
C PRO A 9 -4.81 -6.30 22.99
N ASP A 10 -5.71 -7.23 22.66
CA ASP A 10 -5.86 -8.52 23.34
C ASP A 10 -4.82 -9.57 22.92
N GLY A 11 -3.85 -9.19 22.08
CA GLY A 11 -2.80 -10.06 21.57
C GLY A 11 -3.21 -10.90 20.34
N THR A 12 -4.46 -10.79 19.88
CA THR A 12 -4.90 -11.46 18.65
C THR A 12 -4.51 -10.66 17.40
N HIS A 13 -4.59 -11.31 16.24
CA HIS A 13 -4.29 -10.71 14.94
C HIS A 13 -5.47 -10.88 14.00
N VAL A 14 -5.69 -9.88 13.15
CA VAL A 14 -6.63 -9.94 12.02
C VAL A 14 -5.84 -9.96 10.74
N VAL A 15 -6.13 -10.94 9.88
CA VAL A 15 -5.60 -11.01 8.52
C VAL A 15 -6.69 -10.62 7.55
N HIS A 16 -6.42 -9.61 6.73
CA HIS A 16 -7.28 -9.22 5.63
C HIS A 16 -6.74 -9.86 4.34
N VAL A 17 -7.66 -10.47 3.58
CA VAL A 17 -7.38 -11.03 2.26
C VAL A 17 -8.27 -10.30 1.28
N ASP A 18 -7.67 -9.38 0.52
CA ASP A 18 -8.39 -8.58 -0.46
C ASP A 18 -8.11 -9.08 -1.88
N ASP A 19 -9.18 -9.43 -2.59
CA ASP A 19 -9.08 -9.78 -4.00
C ASP A 19 -8.78 -8.55 -4.85
N VAL A 20 -7.93 -8.75 -5.86
CA VAL A 20 -7.64 -7.70 -6.84
C VAL A 20 -7.79 -8.26 -8.24
N ALA A 21 -8.70 -7.67 -9.00
CA ALA A 21 -8.93 -8.03 -10.40
C ALA A 21 -7.63 -7.88 -11.21
N THR A 22 -7.30 -8.89 -12.02
CA THR A 22 -6.01 -9.02 -12.72
C THR A 22 -6.01 -8.53 -14.17
N GLY A 23 -7.18 -8.30 -14.78
CA GLY A 23 -7.27 -7.83 -16.17
C GLY A 23 -6.84 -6.38 -16.36
N GLY A 24 -6.51 -5.95 -17.58
CA GLY A 24 -6.09 -4.57 -17.90
C GLY A 24 -4.58 -4.41 -18.05
N SER A 25 -4.09 -3.16 -18.09
CA SER A 25 -2.65 -2.92 -18.21
C SER A 25 -1.90 -3.18 -16.89
N LEU A 26 -0.58 -3.36 -16.98
CA LEU A 26 0.27 -3.51 -15.78
C LEU A 26 0.18 -2.28 -14.86
N SER A 27 0.03 -1.08 -15.44
CA SER A 27 -0.16 0.16 -14.68
C SER A 27 -1.47 0.12 -13.89
N ASP A 28 -2.56 -0.28 -14.55
CA ASP A 28 -3.88 -0.36 -13.89
C ASP A 28 -3.90 -1.41 -12.78
N LEU A 29 -3.21 -2.55 -13.01
CA LEU A 29 -3.06 -3.59 -12.00
C LEU A 29 -2.27 -3.09 -10.79
N SER A 30 -1.14 -2.42 -11.04
CA SER A 30 -0.31 -1.82 -9.98
C SER A 30 -1.10 -0.78 -9.17
N GLN A 31 -1.85 0.09 -9.85
CA GLN A 31 -2.68 1.10 -9.20
C GLN A 31 -3.78 0.48 -8.33
N ARG A 32 -4.42 -0.60 -8.79
CA ARG A 32 -5.41 -1.32 -7.99
C ARG A 32 -4.82 -1.94 -6.73
N TRP A 33 -3.65 -2.56 -6.83
CA TRP A 33 -2.95 -3.12 -5.67
C TRP A 33 -2.63 -2.03 -4.65
N MET A 34 -2.11 -0.89 -5.11
CA MET A 34 -1.79 0.25 -4.25
C MET A 34 -3.04 0.86 -3.61
N SER A 35 -4.13 0.98 -4.36
CA SER A 35 -5.39 1.52 -3.83
C SER A 35 -5.93 0.68 -2.67
N VAL A 36 -5.89 -0.65 -2.79
CA VAL A 36 -6.31 -1.57 -1.72
C VAL A 36 -5.38 -1.46 -0.51
N LEU A 37 -4.06 -1.48 -0.73
CA LEU A 37 -3.08 -1.33 0.35
C LEU A 37 -3.27 -0.01 1.11
N GLU A 38 -3.41 1.10 0.39
CA GLU A 38 -3.61 2.41 1.01
C GLU A 38 -4.91 2.49 1.81
N ASN A 39 -5.99 1.86 1.34
CA ASN A 39 -7.24 1.79 2.09
C ASN A 39 -7.05 1.05 3.43
N ARG A 40 -6.35 -0.09 3.43
CA ARG A 40 -6.03 -0.82 4.66
C ARG A 40 -5.11 -0.04 5.60
N ILE A 41 -4.14 0.69 5.06
CA ILE A 41 -3.29 1.60 5.87
C ILE A 41 -4.14 2.68 6.54
N ARG A 42 -5.14 3.25 5.86
CA ARG A 42 -6.02 4.28 6.43
C ARG A 42 -6.90 3.77 7.59
N GLU A 43 -7.19 2.48 7.63
CA GLU A 43 -7.95 1.85 8.73
C GLU A 43 -7.13 1.79 10.03
N HIS A 44 -5.81 1.56 9.92
CA HIS A 44 -4.87 1.41 11.05
C HIS A 44 -3.52 2.09 10.78
N PRO A 45 -3.49 3.43 10.59
CA PRO A 45 -2.29 4.14 10.16
C PRO A 45 -1.13 3.98 11.16
N GLU A 46 -1.42 3.88 12.45
CA GLU A 46 -0.44 3.69 13.52
C GLU A 46 0.35 2.38 13.42
N GLN A 47 -0.20 1.37 12.75
CA GLN A 47 0.44 0.06 12.57
C GLN A 47 1.28 -0.03 11.30
N TRP A 48 1.30 1.03 10.48
CA TRP A 48 2.11 1.08 9.28
C TRP A 48 3.55 1.49 9.56
N MET A 49 4.49 0.92 8.80
CA MET A 49 5.93 1.20 8.92
C MET A 49 6.31 2.52 8.23
N TRP A 50 5.91 3.66 8.81
CA TRP A 50 6.18 5.00 8.25
C TRP A 50 7.67 5.33 8.07
N MET A 51 8.56 4.66 8.80
CA MET A 51 10.00 4.83 8.67
C MET A 51 10.56 4.36 7.32
N HIS A 52 9.78 3.62 6.52
CA HIS A 52 10.19 3.18 5.21
C HIS A 52 10.21 4.36 4.21
N ARG A 53 11.38 4.66 3.63
CA ARG A 53 11.54 5.66 2.57
C ARG A 53 11.03 5.12 1.23
N ARG A 54 9.72 5.04 1.08
CA ARG A 54 9.07 4.44 -0.10
C ARG A 54 9.19 5.30 -1.37
N TRP A 55 9.08 6.60 -1.21
CA TRP A 55 9.07 7.54 -2.32
C TRP A 55 10.48 8.09 -2.55
N LYS A 56 10.89 8.18 -3.81
CA LYS A 56 12.10 8.92 -4.18
C LYS A 56 11.76 10.39 -4.16
N ASP A 57 12.63 11.20 -3.58
CA ASP A 57 12.52 12.66 -3.67
C ASP A 57 12.53 13.07 -5.13
N ALA A 58 11.69 14.04 -5.50
CA ALA A 58 11.57 14.54 -6.86
C ALA A 58 12.76 15.45 -7.23
N GLU A 59 13.98 14.91 -7.19
CA GLU A 59 15.17 15.54 -7.75
C GLU A 59 15.48 14.88 -9.09
N GLY A 60 15.18 15.57 -10.19
CA GLY A 60 15.51 15.11 -11.54
C GLY A 60 14.69 15.66 -12.70
N SER A 61 13.66 16.50 -12.48
CA SER A 61 12.86 17.06 -13.58
C SER A 61 13.11 18.56 -13.84
N ARG A 62 14.32 19.06 -13.56
CA ARG A 62 14.69 20.49 -13.78
C ARG A 62 15.83 20.73 -14.77
N ASP A 63 16.40 19.70 -15.39
CA ASP A 63 17.38 19.88 -16.46
C ASP A 63 16.91 19.21 -17.75
N ALA A 64 16.01 19.90 -18.45
CA ALA A 64 15.76 19.74 -19.87
C ALA A 64 15.43 21.13 -20.44
N GLY A 65 16.48 21.96 -20.52
CA GLY A 65 16.53 23.21 -21.26
C GLY A 65 17.48 23.09 -22.43
#